data_AF-A0A8B3LTK5-F1
#
_entry.id   AF-A0A8B3LTK5-F1
#
_cell.length_a   1.000
_cell.length_b   1.000
_cell.length_c   1.000
_cell.angle_alpha   90.00
_cell.angle_beta   90.00
_cell.angle_gamma   90.00
#
_symmetry.space_group_name_H-M   'P 1'
#
loop_
_entity.id
_entity.type
_entity.pdbx_description
1 polymer ?
#
loop_
_entity_poly.entity_id
_entity_poly.type
_entity_poly.pdbx_seq_one_letter_code
_entity_poly.pdbx_strand_id
1 'polypeptide(L)' 'MKYDEPRGDWFSLPKPWLELPQAMRDSVVQAAGEIRTYDGGHLVHVDGLWEVMKSGTQNDADIILNALRKAN' A
#
# COMPACT_ATOMS: atom_id res chain seq x y z
N MET A 1 7.61 -9.54 18.15
CA MET A 1 8.25 -8.54 17.27
C MET A 1 7.57 -7.21 17.54
N LYS A 2 8.29 -6.21 18.04
CA LYS A 2 7.77 -4.84 18.14
C LYS A 2 7.98 -4.24 16.76
N TYR A 3 6.93 -4.18 15.95
CA TYR A 3 6.96 -3.32 14.78
C TYR A 3 6.89 -1.89 15.31
N ASP A 4 7.89 -1.07 14.99
CA ASP A 4 7.75 0.38 15.16
C ASP A 4 6.47 0.81 14.43
N GLU A 5 5.67 1.66 15.08
CA GLU A 5 4.37 2.07 14.54
C GLU A 5 4.54 2.63 13.11
N PRO A 6 3.66 2.24 12.16
CA PRO A 6 3.79 2.68 10.77
C PRO A 6 3.81 4.22 10.72
N ARG A 7 4.86 4.78 10.12
CA ARG A 7 5.05 6.22 9.97
C ARG A 7 4.19 6.74 8.82
N GLY A 8 2.89 6.90 9.06
CA GLY A 8 1.96 7.49 8.09
C GLY A 8 0.50 7.11 8.34
N ASP A 9 -0.42 7.68 7.56
CA ASP A 9 -1.84 7.37 7.67
C ASP A 9 -2.13 5.98 7.11
N TRP A 10 -3.16 5.32 7.63
CA TRP A 10 -3.65 4.08 7.04
C TRP A 10 -4.72 4.39 5.98
N PHE A 11 -4.59 3.78 4.80
CA PHE A 11 -5.53 3.95 3.69
C PHE A 11 -6.25 2.65 3.39
N SER A 12 -7.55 2.72 3.12
CA SER A 12 -8.31 1.62 2.52
C SER A 12 -8.71 2.00 1.11
N LEU A 13 -8.26 1.21 0.14
CA LEU A 13 -8.51 1.50 -1.28
C LEU A 13 -9.96 1.16 -1.65
N PRO A 14 -10.72 2.10 -2.23
CA PRO A 14 -12.11 1.86 -2.60
C PRO A 14 -12.25 1.00 -3.87
N LYS A 15 -11.14 0.77 -4.60
CA LYS A 15 -11.06 0.04 -5.87
C LYS A 15 -9.67 -0.58 -6.04
N PRO A 16 -9.48 -1.52 -6.99
CA PRO A 16 -8.17 -2.02 -7.36
C PRO A 16 -7.19 -0.90 -7.71
N TRP A 17 -5.91 -1.07 -7.40
CA TRP A 17 -4.88 -0.03 -7.57
C TRP A 17 -4.85 0.58 -8.98
N LEU A 18 -4.97 -0.27 -10.00
CA LEU A 18 -4.90 0.15 -11.41
C LEU A 18 -6.13 0.95 -11.87
N GLU A 19 -7.24 0.88 -11.14
CA GLU A 19 -8.44 1.66 -11.42
C GLU A 19 -8.47 3.01 -10.70
N LEU A 20 -7.50 3.26 -9.80
CA LEU A 20 -7.44 4.50 -9.06
C LEU A 20 -6.92 5.65 -9.94
N PRO A 21 -7.54 6.86 -9.83
CA PRO A 21 -7.01 8.06 -10.44
C PRO A 21 -5.56 8.31 -10.01
N GLN A 22 -4.73 8.81 -10.92
CA GLN A 22 -3.31 9.08 -10.65
C GLN A 22 -3.12 9.97 -9.41
N ALA A 23 -3.90 11.05 -9.27
CA ALA A 23 -3.82 11.95 -8.12
C ALA A 23 -4.10 11.25 -6.77
N MET A 24 -4.97 10.23 -6.76
CA MET A 24 -5.23 9.44 -5.55
C MET A 24 -4.06 8.49 -5.27
N ARG A 25 -3.51 7.84 -6.30
CA ARG A 25 -2.30 7.01 -6.16
C ARG A 25 -1.13 7.83 -5.61
N ASP A 26 -0.93 9.04 -6.12
CA ASP A 26 0.12 9.95 -5.65
C ASP A 26 -0.10 10.35 -4.18
N SER A 27 -1.35 10.63 -3.79
CA SER A 27 -1.69 10.94 -2.40
C SER A 27 -1.39 9.77 -1.46
N VAL A 28 -1.72 8.54 -1.86
CA VAL A 28 -1.41 7.32 -1.10
C VAL A 28 0.10 7.13 -0.99
N VAL A 29 0.85 7.29 -2.09
CA VAL A 29 2.32 7.15 -2.07
C VAL A 29 2.99 8.14 -1.11
N GLN A 30 2.46 9.37 -1.01
CA GLN A 30 3.05 10.43 -0.19
C GLN A 30 2.66 10.34 1.29
N ALA A 31 1.45 9.89 1.61
CA ALA A 31 0.89 9.97 2.97
C ALA A 31 0.76 8.62 3.68
N ALA A 32 0.71 7.49 2.96
CA ALA A 32 0.39 6.22 3.55
C ALA A 32 1.57 5.61 4.33
N GLY A 33 1.29 5.19 5.56
CA GLY A 33 2.12 4.26 6.33
C GLY A 33 1.56 2.83 6.30
N GLU A 34 0.28 2.67 5.98
CA GLU A 34 -0.41 1.40 5.82
C GLU A 34 -1.39 1.48 4.64
N ILE A 35 -1.46 0.43 3.81
CA ILE A 35 -2.38 0.34 2.67
C ILE A 35 -3.16 -0.97 2.76
N ARG A 36 -4.48 -0.87 2.88
CA ARG A 36 -5.42 -1.99 2.75
C ARG A 36 -6.03 -1.97 1.37
N THR A 37 -5.80 -3.01 0.62
CA THR A 37 -6.25 -3.11 -0.77
C THR A 37 -7.71 -3.49 -0.85
N TYR A 38 -8.33 -3.23 -2.00
CA TYR A 38 -9.74 -3.52 -2.24
C TYR A 38 -10.06 -5.02 -2.12
N ASP A 39 -9.15 -5.88 -2.56
CA ASP A 39 -9.26 -7.33 -2.54
C ASP A 39 -8.88 -7.97 -1.18
N GLY A 40 -8.75 -7.15 -0.14
CA GLY A 40 -8.48 -7.56 1.24
C GLY A 40 -7.01 -7.92 1.54
N GLY A 41 -6.10 -7.45 0.69
CA GLY A 41 -4.67 -7.41 0.93
C GLY A 41 -4.25 -6.22 1.80
N HIS A 42 -2.98 -6.23 2.21
CA HIS A 42 -2.45 -5.33 3.23
C HIS A 42 -0.94 -5.15 3.05
N LEU A 43 -0.51 -3.89 3.00
CA LEU A 43 0.88 -3.47 3.01
C LEU A 43 1.15 -2.52 4.17
N VAL A 44 2.37 -2.58 4.71
CA VAL A 44 2.86 -1.66 5.74
C VAL A 44 4.20 -1.07 5.31
N HIS A 45 4.45 0.18 5.71
CA HIS A 45 5.73 0.84 5.52
C HIS A 45 6.55 0.74 6.80
N VAL A 46 7.64 -0.02 6.75
CA VAL A 46 8.52 -0.31 7.89
C VAL A 46 9.96 -0.01 7.46
N ASP A 47 10.68 0.78 8.27
CA ASP A 47 12.08 1.14 8.03
C ASP A 47 12.37 1.70 6.61
N GLY A 48 11.42 2.45 6.04
CA GLY A 48 11.57 3.04 4.71
C GLY A 48 11.22 2.09 3.56
N LEU A 49 10.83 0.84 3.85
CA LEU A 49 10.47 -0.17 2.87
C LEU A 49 9.00 -0.58 2.99
N TRP A 50 8.38 -0.87 1.85
CA TRP A 50 7.05 -1.44 1.81
C TRP A 50 7.11 -2.97 1.89
N GLU A 51 6.31 -3.54 2.79
CA GLU A 51 6.16 -4.97 2.98
C GLU A 51 4.71 -5.39 2.80
N VAL A 52 4.49 -6.50 2.07
CA VAL A 52 3.17 -7.11 1.91
C VAL A 52 2.92 -8.04 3.09
N MET A 53 1.98 -7.67 3.95
CA MET A 53 1.53 -8.50 5.07
C MET A 53 0.49 -9.54 4.61
N LYS A 54 -0.27 -9.22 3.54
CA LYS A 54 -1.27 -10.09 2.94
C LYS A 54 -1.50 -9.70 1.48
N SER A 55 -1.42 -10.65 0.55
CA SER A 55 -1.56 -10.36 -0.89
C SER A 55 -2.98 -9.98 -1.34
N GLY A 56 -4.01 -10.42 -0.60
CA GLY A 56 -5.41 -10.28 -1.03
C GLY A 56 -5.84 -11.41 -1.96
N THR A 57 -7.07 -11.33 -2.48
CA THR A 57 -7.64 -12.38 -3.37
C THR A 57 -7.30 -12.22 -4.85
N GLN A 58 -6.82 -11.04 -5.25
CA GLN A 58 -6.48 -10.67 -6.63
C GLN A 58 -5.02 -10.19 -6.77
N ASN A 59 -4.21 -10.35 -5.72
CA ASN A 59 -2.80 -9.91 -5.65
C ASN A 59 -2.62 -8.40 -5.83
N ASP A 60 -3.62 -7.60 -5.46
CA ASP A 60 -3.56 -6.13 -5.61
C ASP A 60 -2.42 -5.56 -4.75
N ALA A 61 -2.12 -6.19 -3.60
CA ALA A 61 -1.02 -5.76 -2.75
C ALA A 61 0.36 -5.94 -3.40
N ASP A 62 0.57 -7.03 -4.15
CA ASP A 62 1.81 -7.26 -4.88
C ASP A 62 1.97 -6.27 -6.05
N ILE A 63 0.87 -5.90 -6.70
CA ILE A 63 0.86 -4.88 -7.75
C ILE A 63 1.27 -3.52 -7.17
N ILE A 64 0.72 -3.15 -6.01
CA ILE A 64 1.04 -1.91 -5.31
C ILE A 64 2.51 -1.89 -4.90
N LEU A 65 3.01 -2.97 -4.28
CA LEU A 65 4.42 -3.06 -3.89
C LEU A 65 5.36 -2.82 -5.08
N ASN A 66 5.05 -3.43 -6.23
CA ASN A 66 5.82 -3.23 -7.46
C ASN A 66 5.73 -1.79 -8.00
N ALA A 67 4.57 -1.14 -7.88
CA ALA A 67 4.41 0.25 -8.27
C ALA A 67 5.21 1.20 -7.37
N LEU A 68 5.18 0.97 -6.05
CA LEU A 68 5.90 1.79 -5.06
C LEU A 68 7.42 1.63 -5.20
N ARG A 69 7.91 0.42 -5.50
CA ARG A 69 9.34 0.19 -5.77
C ARG A 69 9.85 0.90 -7.03
N LYS A 70 9.02 1.06 -8.05
CA LYS A 70 9.40 1.78 -9.29
C LYS A 70 9.41 3.30 -9.13
N ALA A 71 8.76 3.82 -8.09
CA ALA A 71 8.67 5.25 -7.83
C ALA A 71 9.85 5.80 -7.01
N ASN A 72 10.66 4.91 -6.40
CA ASN A 72 11.93 5.22 -5.73
C ASN A 72 13.13 4.96 -6.64
#